data_AF-A0AAC9PV77-F1
#
_entry.id   AF-A0AAC9PV77-F1
#
_cell.length_a   1.000
_cell.length_b   1.000
_cell.length_c   1.000
_cell.angle_alpha   90.00
_cell.angle_beta   90.00
_cell.angle_gamma   90.00
#
_symmetry.space_group_name_H-M   'P 1'
#
loop_
_entity.id
_entity.type
_entity.pdbx_description
1 polymer ?
#
loop_
_entity_poly.entity_id
_entity_poly.type
_entity_poly.pdbx_seq_one_letter_code
_entity_poly.pdbx_strand_id
1 'polypeptide(L)' 'MNLAARLRLRRNSSTRPRTNKALQEAIDSASSPALRDELLIIAQRHNLLNR' A
#
# COMPACT_ATOMS: atom_id res chain seq x y z
N MET A 1 -24.08 13.17 -3.35
CA MET A 1 -22.78 12.82 -2.72
C MET A 1 -22.32 13.99 -1.84
N ASN A 2 -22.04 13.78 -0.55
CA ASN A 2 -21.67 14.86 0.38
C ASN A 2 -20.17 15.24 0.30
N LEU A 3 -19.79 16.42 0.81
CA LEU A 3 -18.41 16.93 0.78
C LEU A 3 -17.42 15.96 1.45
N ALA A 4 -17.81 15.38 2.58
CA ALA A 4 -17.01 14.41 3.32
C ALA A 4 -16.69 13.16 2.47
N ALA A 5 -17.65 12.65 1.70
CA ALA A 5 -17.43 11.52 0.78
C ALA A 5 -16.43 11.88 -0.33
N ARG A 6 -16.50 13.09 -0.90
CA ARG A 6 -15.51 13.53 -1.90
C ARG A 6 -14.09 13.64 -1.34
N LEU A 7 -13.94 14.18 -0.12
CA LEU A 7 -12.64 14.27 0.53
C LEU A 7 -12.05 12.89 0.85
N ARG A 8 -12.89 11.94 1.27
CA ARG A 8 -12.48 10.53 1.49
C ARG A 8 -12.02 9.87 0.19
N LEU A 9 -12.74 10.06 -0.92
CA LEU A 9 -12.31 9.54 -2.22
C LEU A 9 -11.02 10.17 -2.72
N ARG A 10 -10.88 11.50 -2.60
CA ARG A 10 -9.64 12.21 -2.98
C ARG A 10 -8.46 11.75 -2.15
N ARG A 11 -8.64 11.60 -0.84
CA ARG A 11 -7.60 11.07 0.06
C ARG A 11 -7.21 9.65 -0.31
N ASN A 12 -8.19 8.75 -0.49
CA ASN A 12 -7.94 7.36 -0.86
C ASN A 12 -7.25 7.22 -2.23
N SER A 13 -7.60 8.09 -3.18
CA SER A 13 -6.96 8.16 -4.51
C SER A 13 -5.50 8.63 -4.42
N SER A 14 -5.18 9.59 -3.55
CA SER A 14 -3.79 10.05 -3.37
C SER A 14 -2.94 9.14 -2.47
N THR A 15 -3.51 8.40 -1.52
CA THR A 15 -2.74 7.59 -0.57
C THR A 15 -2.33 6.24 -1.13
N ARG A 16 -3.21 5.55 -1.88
CA ARG A 16 -2.94 4.24 -2.50
C ARG A 16 -1.66 4.18 -3.34
N PRO A 17 -1.40 5.12 -4.28
CA PRO A 17 -0.18 5.07 -5.08
C PRO A 17 1.08 5.34 -4.25
N ARG A 18 0.99 6.15 -3.18
CA ARG A 18 2.12 6.42 -2.27
C ARG A 18 2.45 5.20 -1.39
N THR A 19 1.43 4.52 -0.85
CA THR A 19 1.62 3.30 -0.05
C THR A 19 2.16 2.16 -0.90
N ASN A 20 1.71 2.01 -2.14
CA ASN A 20 2.23 0.97 -3.03
C ASN A 20 3.68 1.23 -3.43
N LYS A 21 4.05 2.50 -3.66
CA LYS A 21 5.45 2.86 -3.93
C LYS A 21 6.36 2.58 -2.73
N ALA A 22 5.94 2.99 -1.52
CA ALA A 22 6.70 2.73 -0.30
C ALA A 22 6.84 1.23 -0.01
N LEU A 23 5.80 0.44 -0.27
CA LEU A 23 5.86 -1.02 -0.16
C LEU A 23 6.88 -1.61 -1.13
N GLN A 24 6.89 -1.17 -2.38
CA GLN A 24 7.85 -1.65 -3.38
C GLN A 24 9.28 -1.33 -2.96
N GLU A 25 9.55 -0.09 -2.51
CA GLU A 25 10.86 0.30 -2.00
C GLU A 25 11.29 -0.52 -0.78
N ALA A 26 10.36 -0.86 0.12
CA ALA A 26 10.64 -1.71 1.28
C ALA A 26 10.94 -3.16 0.89
N ILE A 27 10.22 -3.71 -0.11
CA ILE A 27 10.48 -5.04 -0.69
C ILE A 27 11.86 -5.09 -1.35
N ASP A 28 12.21 -4.05 -2.11
CA ASP A 28 13.47 -3.97 -2.84
C ASP A 28 14.67 -3.74 -1.89
N SER A 29 14.43 -3.05 -0.77
CA SER A 29 15.44 -2.79 0.27
C SER A 29 15.54 -3.89 1.34
N ALA A 30 14.70 -4.93 1.27
CA ALA A 30 14.69 -5.98 2.28
C ALA A 30 16.01 -6.77 2.28
N SER A 31 16.67 -6.83 3.43
CA SER A 31 17.99 -7.47 3.58
C SER A 31 17.95 -9.00 3.62
N SER A 32 16.77 -9.59 3.84
CA SER A 32 16.59 -11.04 3.89
C SER A 32 15.33 -11.50 3.16
N PRO A 33 15.34 -12.74 2.61
CA PRO A 33 14.16 -13.32 1.97
C PRO A 33 12.96 -13.44 2.92
N ALA A 34 13.19 -13.80 4.18
CA ALA A 34 12.13 -13.92 5.19
C ALA A 34 11.44 -12.56 5.46
N LEU A 35 12.21 -11.46 5.54
CA LEU A 35 11.63 -10.13 5.73
C LEU A 35 10.78 -9.71 4.52
N ARG A 36 11.23 -10.06 3.32
CA ARG A 36 10.47 -9.82 2.09
C ARG A 36 9.14 -10.56 2.08
N ASP A 37 9.12 -11.82 2.51
CA ASP A 37 7.90 -12.62 2.58
C ASP A 37 6.91 -12.05 3.61
N GLU A 38 7.38 -11.63 4.79
CA GLU A 38 6.54 -10.96 5.79
C GLU A 38 5.91 -9.66 5.23
N LEU A 39 6.70 -8.85 4.52
CA LEU A 39 6.18 -7.64 3.86
C LEU A 39 5.12 -7.95 2.80
N LEU A 40 5.30 -9.03 2.04
CA LEU A 40 4.31 -9.49 1.05
C LEU A 40 3.02 -9.97 1.72
N ILE A 41 3.11 -10.73 2.81
CA ILE A 41 1.94 -11.21 3.58
C ILE A 41 1.16 -10.03 4.15
N ILE A 42 1.86 -9.05 4.74
CA ILE A 42 1.25 -7.82 5.26
C ILE A 42 0.57 -7.05 4.12
N ALA A 43 1.22 -6.91 2.97
CA ALA A 43 0.66 -6.23 1.82
C ALA A 43 -0.60 -6.92 1.25
N GLN A 44 -0.63 -8.25 1.22
CA GLN A 44 -1.81 -9.04 0.85
C GLN A 44 -2.96 -8.80 1.81
N ARG A 45 -2.71 -8.86 3.12
CA ARG A 45 -3.73 -8.62 4.16
C ARG A 45 -4.36 -7.22 4.04
N HIS A 46 -3.58 -6.23 3.62
CA HIS A 46 -4.06 -4.86 3.42
C HIS A 46 -4.58 -4.55 2.01
N ASN A 47 -4.73 -5.56 1.13
CA ASN A 47 -5.17 -5.40 -0.26
C ASN A 47 -4.33 -4.38 -1.05
N LEU A 48 -3.04 -4.29 -0.75
CA LEU A 48 -2.11 -3.36 -1.42
C LEU A 48 -1.56 -3.93 -2.74
N LEU A 49 -1.64 -5.25 -2.92
CA LEU A 49 -1.17 -5.95 -4.13
C LEU A 49 -2.24 -6.09 -5.22
N ASN A 50 -3.52 -5.89 -4.90
CA ASN A 50 -4.60 -6.01 -5.87
C ASN A 50 -4.74 -4.70 -6.66
N ARG A 51 -4.24 -4.72 -7.91
CA ARG A 51 -4.47 -3.69 -8.94
C ARG A 51 -5.80 -3.90 -9.62
#